data_AF-A0A225V7N9-F1
#
_entry.id   AF-A0A225V7N9-F1
#
_cell.length_a   1.000
_cell.length_b   1.000
_cell.length_c   1.000
_cell.angle_alpha   90.00
_cell.angle_beta   90.00
_cell.angle_gamma   90.00
#
_symmetry.space_group_name_H-M   'P 1'
#
loop_
_entity.id
_entity.type
_entity.pdbx_description
1 polymer ?
#
loop_
_entity_poly.entity_id
_entity_poly.type
_entity_poly.pdbx_seq_one_letter_code
_entity_poly.pdbx_strand_id
1 'polypeptide(L)'
;MVVRVLVVLALLATALQAQSTRVRKSWAAYNKNEKELYLSAVEKAMASGNHLLFTQIYMDAGSLKQVAGTCGGPAWYRKYLLGYENMLRSLDTTFADLTLPYWDIFEDAAKRISTTTECNGIEGCSPILEDLGGSLGPEILPGEYVVNGETIPSGNCANTST
;
A
#
# COMPACT_ATOMS: atom_id res chain seq x y z
N MET A 1 -15.39 60.40 -23.65
CA MET A 1 -15.14 60.09 -22.23
C MET A 1 -15.93 58.84 -21.89
N VAL A 2 -15.25 57.68 -21.77
CA VAL A 2 -14.97 56.99 -20.48
C VAL A 2 -16.24 56.24 -20.05
N VAL A 3 -16.35 54.91 -19.97
CA VAL A 3 -15.41 53.78 -19.81
C VAL A 3 -16.26 52.48 -20.05
N ARG A 4 -15.87 51.57 -20.97
CA ARG A 4 -15.31 50.21 -20.69
C ARG A 4 -15.95 49.54 -19.45
N VAL A 5 -16.58 48.37 -19.47
CA VAL A 5 -16.08 47.05 -19.85
C VAL A 5 -17.32 46.13 -19.89
N LEU A 6 -17.68 45.63 -21.07
CA LEU A 6 -18.31 44.31 -21.18
C LEU A 6 -17.16 43.29 -21.16
N VAL A 7 -17.45 42.06 -20.70
CA VAL A 7 -16.70 40.80 -20.89
C VAL A 7 -16.30 40.13 -19.55
N VAL A 8 -17.13 39.13 -19.23
CA VAL A 8 -16.78 37.82 -18.64
C VAL A 8 -16.34 37.83 -17.17
N LEU A 9 -17.32 37.74 -16.26
CA LEU A 9 -17.17 36.86 -15.11
C LEU A 9 -17.07 35.43 -15.66
N ALA A 10 -15.85 34.96 -15.89
CA ALA A 10 -15.60 33.54 -15.94
C ALA A 10 -15.93 33.02 -14.53
N LEU A 11 -17.11 32.45 -14.39
CA LEU A 11 -17.39 31.48 -13.35
C LEU A 11 -16.29 30.42 -13.46
N LEU A 12 -15.22 30.59 -12.67
CA LEU A 12 -14.39 29.49 -12.21
C LEU A 12 -15.28 28.64 -11.30
N ALA A 13 -16.26 27.98 -11.91
CA ALA A 13 -16.63 26.66 -11.47
C ALA A 13 -15.37 25.82 -11.72
N THR A 14 -14.43 25.87 -10.76
CA THR A 14 -13.63 24.68 -10.50
C THR A 14 -14.68 23.60 -10.34
N ALA A 15 -14.84 22.75 -11.37
CA ALA A 15 -15.49 21.49 -11.16
C ALA A 15 -14.74 20.91 -9.96
N LEU A 16 -15.38 20.93 -8.80
CA LEU A 16 -14.95 20.12 -7.69
C LEU A 16 -15.15 18.74 -8.27
N GLN A 17 -14.10 18.21 -8.92
CA GLN A 17 -14.05 16.85 -9.41
C GLN A 17 -14.44 16.06 -8.19
N ALA A 18 -15.69 15.58 -8.14
CA ALA A 18 -16.22 14.90 -6.98
C ALA A 18 -15.20 13.81 -6.71
N GLN A 19 -14.46 13.95 -5.61
CA GLN A 19 -13.25 13.18 -5.41
C GLN A 19 -13.67 11.74 -5.54
N SER A 20 -13.15 11.04 -6.55
CA SER A 20 -13.70 9.77 -6.97
C SER A 20 -13.82 8.89 -5.74
N THR A 21 -15.00 8.28 -5.54
CA THR A 21 -15.24 7.43 -4.38
C THR A 21 -14.09 6.44 -4.27
N ARG A 22 -13.38 6.46 -3.13
CA ARG A 22 -12.20 5.63 -2.95
C ARG A 22 -12.63 4.18 -2.83
N VAL A 23 -12.47 3.44 -3.92
CA VAL A 23 -12.74 2.00 -3.97
C VAL A 23 -11.42 1.27 -3.99
N ARG A 24 -11.17 0.52 -2.92
CA ARG A 24 -10.05 -0.41 -2.86
C ARG A 24 -10.36 -1.61 -3.72
N LYS A 25 -9.42 -2.02 -4.58
CA LYS A 25 -9.55 -3.23 -5.39
C LYS A 25 -8.53 -4.27 -4.93
N SER A 26 -8.77 -5.53 -5.30
CA SER A 26 -7.75 -6.56 -5.11
C SER A 26 -6.52 -6.19 -5.92
N TRP A 27 -5.34 -6.56 -5.44
CA TRP A 27 -4.10 -6.35 -6.19
C TRP A 27 -4.15 -6.97 -7.59
N ALA A 28 -4.78 -8.14 -7.72
CA ALA A 28 -4.97 -8.80 -9.00
C ALA A 28 -5.85 -7.99 -9.99
N ALA A 29 -6.71 -7.10 -9.48
CA ALA A 29 -7.56 -6.22 -10.29
C ALA A 29 -6.92 -4.84 -10.55
N TYR A 30 -5.70 -4.59 -10.07
CA TYR A 30 -4.93 -3.41 -10.44
C TYR A 30 -4.33 -3.61 -11.84
N ASN A 31 -4.46 -2.60 -12.68
CA ASN A 31 -3.68 -2.54 -13.91
C ASN A 31 -2.21 -2.16 -13.61
N LYS A 32 -1.35 -2.26 -14.62
CA LYS A 32 0.09 -1.97 -14.50
C LYS A 32 0.36 -0.58 -13.89
N ASN A 33 -0.31 0.46 -14.39
CA ASN A 33 -0.09 1.83 -13.91
C ASN A 33 -0.53 2.01 -12.45
N GLU A 34 -1.61 1.33 -12.02
CA GLU A 34 -2.06 1.38 -10.62
C GLU A 34 -1.08 0.69 -9.68
N LYS A 35 -0.50 -0.44 -10.11
CA LYS A 35 0.55 -1.13 -9.36
C LYS A 35 1.80 -0.27 -9.24
N GLU A 36 2.31 0.26 -10.35
CA GLU A 36 3.46 1.16 -10.39
C GLU A 36 3.24 2.39 -9.50
N LEU A 37 2.07 3.04 -9.60
CA LEU A 37 1.73 4.19 -8.76
C LEU A 37 1.77 3.84 -7.27
N TYR A 38 1.24 2.69 -6.89
CA TYR A 38 1.27 2.23 -5.50
C TYR A 38 2.71 1.93 -5.03
N LEU A 39 3.48 1.19 -5.81
CA LEU A 39 4.85 0.82 -5.47
C LEU A 39 5.74 2.05 -5.34
N SER A 40 5.66 3.00 -6.29
CA SER A 40 6.41 4.26 -6.21
C SER A 40 6.02 5.10 -4.99
N ALA A 41 4.74 5.10 -4.60
CA ALA A 41 4.31 5.81 -3.39
C ALA A 41 4.89 5.16 -2.12
N VAL A 42 4.89 3.82 -2.05
CA VAL A 42 5.47 3.07 -0.93
C VAL A 42 6.99 3.27 -0.88
N GLU A 43 7.68 3.23 -2.02
CA GLU A 43 9.11 3.54 -2.13
C GLU A 43 9.43 4.94 -1.58
N LYS A 44 8.66 5.96 -1.99
CA LYS A 44 8.82 7.32 -1.46
C LYS A 44 8.53 7.40 0.03
N ALA A 45 7.55 6.64 0.53
CA ALA A 45 7.25 6.56 1.96
C ALA A 45 8.38 5.89 2.76
N MET A 46 9.02 4.86 2.19
CA MET A 46 10.18 4.20 2.79
C MET A 46 11.39 5.14 2.81
N ALA A 47 11.71 5.78 1.67
CA ALA A 47 12.84 6.72 1.56
C ALA A 47 12.70 7.93 2.50
N SER A 48 11.48 8.37 2.77
CA SER A 48 11.20 9.48 3.71
C SER A 48 11.02 9.05 5.17
N GLY A 49 11.10 7.75 5.48
CA GLY A 49 10.89 7.20 6.83
C GLY A 49 9.43 7.13 7.29
N ASN A 50 8.48 7.66 6.50
CA ASN A 50 7.05 7.64 6.83
C ASN A 50 6.45 6.23 6.89
N HIS A 51 6.92 5.32 6.02
CA HIS A 51 6.51 3.92 6.06
C HIS A 51 6.88 3.26 7.39
N LEU A 52 8.13 3.45 7.84
CA LEU A 52 8.62 2.94 9.12
C LEU A 52 7.82 3.50 10.30
N LEU A 53 7.52 4.80 10.29
CA LEU A 53 6.74 5.45 11.34
C LEU A 53 5.33 4.84 11.46
N PHE A 54 4.65 4.60 10.34
CA PHE A 54 3.34 3.93 10.36
C PHE A 54 3.42 2.50 10.89
N THR A 55 4.44 1.74 10.48
CA THR A 55 4.70 0.41 11.02
C THR A 55 4.92 0.46 12.54
N GLN A 56 5.65 1.45 13.05
CA GLN A 56 5.84 1.63 14.50
C GLN A 56 4.53 1.93 15.23
N ILE A 57 3.63 2.75 14.66
CA ILE A 57 2.30 3.00 15.23
C ILE A 57 1.49 1.70 15.34
N TYR A 58 1.54 0.87 14.30
CA TYR A 58 0.90 -0.44 14.35
C TYR A 58 1.56 -1.36 15.38
N MET A 59 2.88 -1.33 15.51
CA MET A 59 3.64 -2.22 16.40
C MET A 59 3.69 -1.75 17.85
N ASP A 60 3.16 -0.56 18.18
CA ASP A 60 3.10 -0.08 19.56
C ASP A 60 2.23 -1.01 20.43
N ALA A 61 2.90 -1.79 21.27
CA ALA A 61 2.25 -2.81 22.10
C ALA A 61 1.20 -2.20 23.05
N GLY A 62 1.42 -0.97 23.52
CA GLY A 62 0.48 -0.25 24.37
C GLY A 62 -0.84 0.02 23.64
N SER A 63 -0.77 0.59 22.45
CA SER A 63 -1.92 0.87 21.59
C SER A 63 -2.60 -0.41 21.12
N LEU A 64 -1.85 -1.41 20.65
CA LEU A 64 -2.41 -2.67 20.18
C LEU A 64 -3.20 -3.40 21.27
N LYS A 65 -2.74 -3.40 22.51
CA LYS A 65 -3.44 -4.04 23.63
C LYS A 65 -4.84 -3.44 23.87
N GLN A 66 -5.05 -2.17 23.55
CA GLN A 66 -6.34 -1.50 23.72
C GLN A 66 -7.37 -1.88 22.64
N VAL A 67 -6.92 -2.44 21.51
CA VAL A 67 -7.77 -2.66 20.34
C VAL A 67 -7.85 -4.12 19.90
N ALA A 68 -6.75 -4.87 20.03
CA ALA A 68 -6.68 -6.27 19.67
C ALA A 68 -7.64 -7.11 20.51
N GLY A 69 -8.42 -7.96 19.86
CA GLY A 69 -9.41 -8.83 20.53
C GLY A 69 -10.64 -8.09 21.09
N THR A 70 -10.80 -6.80 20.82
CA THR A 70 -11.96 -6.00 21.25
C THR A 70 -12.93 -5.74 20.09
N CYS A 71 -14.18 -5.36 20.40
CA CYS A 71 -15.15 -4.92 19.40
C CYS A 71 -14.71 -3.65 18.64
N GLY A 72 -13.77 -2.87 19.19
CA GLY A 72 -13.23 -1.67 18.56
C GLY A 72 -12.18 -1.94 17.49
N GLY A 73 -11.59 -3.15 17.46
CA GLY A 73 -10.51 -3.53 16.55
C GLY A 73 -10.83 -3.23 15.08
N PRO A 74 -11.96 -3.70 14.52
CA PRO A 74 -12.30 -3.44 13.11
C PRO A 74 -12.37 -1.96 12.73
N ALA A 75 -12.87 -1.10 13.63
CA ALA A 75 -12.92 0.34 13.39
C ALA A 75 -11.52 0.98 13.45
N TRP A 76 -10.68 0.51 14.38
CA TRP A 76 -9.30 0.97 14.49
C TRP A 76 -8.47 0.61 13.25
N TYR A 77 -8.52 -0.65 12.79
CA TYR A 77 -7.79 -1.09 11.59
C TYR A 77 -8.25 -0.31 10.34
N ARG A 78 -9.55 -0.03 10.20
CA ARG A 78 -10.05 0.81 9.10
C ARG A 78 -9.50 2.24 9.15
N LYS A 79 -9.43 2.85 10.33
CA LYS A 79 -8.83 4.19 10.50
C LYS A 79 -7.32 4.18 10.23
N TYR A 80 -6.62 3.15 10.68
CA TYR A 80 -5.18 2.98 10.42
C TYR A 80 -4.90 2.91 8.91
N LEU A 81 -5.63 2.07 8.17
CA LEU A 81 -5.48 1.94 6.71
C LEU A 81 -5.83 3.23 5.97
N LEU A 82 -6.87 3.95 6.40
CA LEU A 82 -7.21 5.26 5.84
C LEU A 82 -6.10 6.29 6.11
N GLY A 83 -5.52 6.28 7.30
CA GLY A 83 -4.38 7.13 7.65
C GLY A 83 -3.16 6.84 6.77
N TYR A 84 -2.85 5.55 6.56
CA TYR A 84 -1.74 5.13 5.71
C TYR A 84 -1.95 5.55 4.25
N GLU A 85 -3.16 5.35 3.71
CA GLU A 85 -3.50 5.81 2.36
C GLU A 85 -3.37 7.34 2.24
N ASN A 86 -3.88 8.11 3.20
CA ASN A 86 -3.75 9.57 3.20
C ASN A 86 -2.29 10.02 3.28
N MET A 87 -1.45 9.33 4.05
CA MET A 87 -0.02 9.58 4.09
C MET A 87 0.58 9.40 2.69
N LEU A 88 0.34 8.25 2.02
CA LEU A 88 0.84 8.01 0.66
C LEU A 88 0.40 9.10 -0.32
N ARG A 89 -0.88 9.47 -0.31
CA ARG A 89 -1.45 10.53 -1.17
C ARG A 89 -0.87 11.92 -0.89
N SER A 90 -0.31 12.14 0.30
CA SER A 90 0.28 13.43 0.71
C SER A 90 1.75 13.61 0.28
N LEU A 91 2.43 12.52 -0.11
CA LEU A 91 3.87 12.57 -0.44
C LEU A 91 4.16 13.26 -1.78
N ASP A 92 3.17 13.28 -2.68
CA ASP A 92 3.26 13.92 -3.99
C ASP A 92 1.86 14.13 -4.58
N THR A 93 1.71 15.19 -5.38
CA THR A 93 0.48 15.41 -6.16
C THR A 93 0.19 14.30 -7.15
N THR A 94 1.18 13.54 -7.63
CA THR A 94 0.97 12.39 -8.52
C THR A 94 0.25 11.24 -7.83
N PHE A 95 0.40 11.10 -6.51
CA PHE A 95 -0.30 10.07 -5.73
C PHE A 95 -1.69 10.52 -5.28
N ALA A 96 -2.16 11.70 -5.71
CA ALA A 96 -3.39 12.29 -5.22
C ALA A 96 -4.63 11.40 -5.41
N ASP A 97 -4.62 10.46 -6.35
CA ASP A 97 -5.71 9.52 -6.64
C ASP A 97 -5.45 8.07 -6.20
N LEU A 98 -4.32 7.80 -5.55
CA LEU A 98 -3.95 6.45 -5.08
C LEU A 98 -5.00 5.90 -4.12
N THR A 99 -5.46 4.68 -4.36
CA THR A 99 -6.21 3.87 -3.40
C THR A 99 -5.37 2.71 -2.92
N LEU A 100 -5.55 2.32 -1.66
CA LEU A 100 -4.83 1.20 -1.07
C LEU A 100 -5.34 -0.13 -1.64
N PRO A 101 -4.52 -0.99 -2.24
CA PRO A 101 -4.96 -2.31 -2.68
C PRO A 101 -5.27 -3.22 -1.49
N TYR A 102 -5.95 -4.34 -1.72
CA TYR A 102 -6.00 -5.44 -0.75
C TYR A 102 -5.49 -6.75 -1.36
N TRP A 103 -4.92 -7.59 -0.51
CA TRP A 103 -4.61 -8.98 -0.86
C TRP A 103 -5.86 -9.84 -0.69
N ASP A 104 -6.33 -10.44 -1.77
CA ASP A 104 -7.38 -11.45 -1.72
C ASP A 104 -6.80 -12.84 -1.40
N ILE A 105 -6.43 -13.02 -0.13
CA ILE A 105 -5.82 -14.27 0.34
C ILE A 105 -6.75 -15.48 0.14
N PHE A 106 -8.07 -15.27 0.14
CA PHE A 106 -9.03 -16.37 -0.05
C PHE A 106 -8.98 -16.90 -1.48
N GLU A 107 -8.98 -16.00 -2.46
CA GLU A 107 -8.84 -16.36 -3.87
C GLU A 107 -7.50 -17.04 -4.15
N ASP A 108 -6.40 -16.49 -3.64
CA ASP A 108 -5.07 -17.06 -3.88
C ASP A 108 -4.86 -18.40 -3.14
N ALA A 109 -5.44 -18.56 -1.94
CA ALA A 109 -5.47 -19.85 -1.25
C ALA A 109 -6.34 -20.88 -1.99
N ALA A 110 -7.45 -20.47 -2.60
CA ALA A 110 -8.30 -21.34 -3.39
C ALA A 110 -7.57 -21.85 -4.64
N LYS A 111 -6.83 -20.98 -5.35
CA LYS A 111 -5.96 -21.38 -6.47
C LYS A 111 -4.94 -22.43 -6.05
N ARG A 112 -4.30 -22.25 -4.89
CA ARG A 112 -3.29 -23.17 -4.36
C ARG A 112 -3.80 -24.59 -4.12
N ILE A 113 -5.06 -24.74 -3.70
CA ILE A 113 -5.66 -26.05 -3.44
C ILE A 113 -6.46 -26.58 -4.64
N SER A 114 -6.56 -25.81 -5.72
CA SER A 114 -7.26 -26.20 -6.93
C SER A 114 -6.47 -27.25 -7.71
N THR A 115 -7.18 -28.13 -8.41
CA THR A 115 -6.58 -29.06 -9.38
C THR A 115 -6.44 -28.45 -10.78
N THR A 116 -6.97 -27.25 -11.01
CA THR A 116 -6.99 -26.57 -12.32
C THR A 116 -5.96 -25.46 -12.45
N THR A 117 -5.24 -25.12 -11.37
CA THR A 117 -4.22 -24.08 -11.35
C THR A 117 -2.92 -24.65 -10.84
N GLU A 118 -1.87 -24.60 -11.67
CA GLU A 118 -0.53 -24.98 -11.25
C GLU A 118 0.22 -23.74 -10.78
N CYS A 119 0.49 -23.67 -9.49
CA CYS A 119 1.36 -22.66 -8.88
C CYS A 119 2.18 -23.31 -7.76
N ASN A 120 3.45 -22.91 -7.64
CA ASN A 120 4.35 -23.48 -6.63
C ASN A 120 4.26 -22.70 -5.31
N GLY A 121 3.55 -23.26 -4.33
CA GLY A 121 3.33 -22.60 -3.05
C GLY A 121 2.42 -21.37 -3.17
N ILE A 122 2.21 -20.66 -2.05
CA ILE A 122 1.30 -19.49 -2.05
C ILE A 122 1.85 -18.31 -2.85
N GLU A 123 3.17 -18.14 -2.90
CA GLU A 123 3.82 -17.06 -3.66
C GLU A 123 3.48 -17.15 -5.15
N GLY A 124 3.69 -18.31 -5.77
CA GLY A 124 3.36 -18.49 -7.20
C GLY A 124 1.85 -18.43 -7.51
N CYS A 125 0.98 -18.51 -6.50
CA CYS A 125 -0.47 -18.34 -6.69
C CYS A 125 -0.92 -16.88 -6.46
N SER A 126 -0.03 -16.03 -5.97
CA SER A 126 -0.36 -14.70 -5.44
C SER A 126 0.50 -13.62 -6.07
N PRO A 127 -0.01 -12.90 -7.08
CA PRO A 127 0.77 -11.88 -7.77
C PRO A 127 1.19 -10.72 -6.84
N ILE A 128 0.47 -10.48 -5.74
CA ILE A 128 0.89 -9.46 -4.77
C ILE A 128 2.16 -9.86 -4.03
N LEU A 129 2.38 -11.16 -3.77
CA LEU A 129 3.58 -11.62 -3.09
C LEU A 129 4.80 -11.47 -4.01
N GLU A 130 4.65 -11.85 -5.28
CA GLU A 130 5.72 -11.68 -6.29
C GLU A 130 6.02 -10.21 -6.56
N ASP A 131 4.99 -9.38 -6.82
CA ASP A 131 5.18 -7.97 -7.20
C ASP A 131 5.78 -7.12 -6.05
N LEU A 132 5.53 -7.49 -4.79
CA LEU A 132 6.15 -6.85 -3.61
C LEU A 132 7.57 -7.37 -3.32
N GLY A 133 8.10 -8.21 -4.21
CA GLY A 133 9.49 -8.68 -4.23
C GLY A 133 9.66 -10.17 -3.90
N GLY A 134 8.63 -10.87 -3.44
CA GLY A 134 8.67 -12.33 -3.27
C GLY A 134 9.76 -12.82 -2.30
N SER A 135 10.11 -14.11 -2.42
CA SER A 135 11.12 -14.78 -1.58
C SER A 135 12.24 -15.47 -2.39
N LEU A 136 12.29 -15.20 -3.70
CA LEU A 136 13.26 -15.80 -4.62
C LEU A 136 14.62 -15.08 -4.65
N GLY A 137 14.84 -14.07 -3.81
CA GLY A 137 16.13 -13.39 -3.71
C GLY A 137 17.20 -14.23 -3.01
N PRO A 138 18.45 -13.73 -2.94
CA PRO A 138 19.55 -14.43 -2.29
C PRO A 138 19.27 -14.68 -0.80
N GLU A 139 19.75 -15.81 -0.31
CA GLU A 139 19.72 -16.14 1.11
C GLU A 139 20.63 -15.20 1.90
N ILE A 140 20.14 -14.70 3.02
CA ILE A 140 20.85 -13.82 3.95
C ILE A 140 21.68 -14.72 4.87
N LEU A 141 22.98 -14.47 4.94
CA LEU A 141 23.84 -15.18 5.87
C LEU A 141 23.59 -14.70 7.32
N PRO A 142 23.70 -15.59 8.33
CA PRO A 142 23.54 -15.18 9.72
C PRO A 142 24.51 -14.05 10.08
N GLY A 143 24.00 -12.93 10.59
CA GLY A 143 24.84 -11.76 10.93
C GLY A 143 24.99 -10.70 9.83
N GLU A 144 24.53 -10.97 8.60
CA GLU A 144 24.69 -10.06 7.47
C GLU A 144 23.75 -8.84 7.54
N TYR A 145 22.58 -9.01 8.17
CA TYR A 145 21.59 -7.94 8.30
C TYR A 145 21.21 -7.68 9.76
N VAL A 146 21.25 -6.41 10.16
CA VAL A 146 20.93 -5.95 11.53
C VAL A 146 19.82 -4.90 11.45
N VAL A 147 18.70 -5.15 12.13
CA VAL A 147 17.57 -4.22 12.21
C VAL A 147 17.45 -3.75 13.65
N ASN A 148 17.63 -2.45 13.90
CA ASN A 148 17.56 -1.85 15.25
C ASN A 148 18.47 -2.52 16.29
N GLY A 149 19.64 -3.02 15.87
CA GLY A 149 20.59 -3.71 16.75
C GLY A 149 20.31 -5.20 16.94
N GLU A 150 19.22 -5.74 16.37
CA GLU A 150 18.92 -7.17 16.35
C GLU A 150 19.39 -7.81 15.05
N THR A 151 20.12 -8.91 15.17
CA THR A 151 20.63 -9.68 14.03
C THR A 151 19.55 -10.57 13.44
N ILE A 152 19.36 -10.52 12.12
CA ILE A 152 18.45 -11.44 11.41
C ILE A 152 19.16 -12.80 11.25
N PRO A 153 18.59 -13.90 11.78
CA PRO A 153 19.28 -15.19 11.86
C PRO A 153 19.34 -15.93 10.52
N SER A 154 18.31 -15.80 9.69
CA SER A 154 18.24 -16.34 8.33
C SER A 154 17.03 -15.75 7.60
N GLY A 155 17.02 -15.85 6.27
CA GLY A 155 15.90 -15.45 5.42
C GLY A 155 16.34 -15.31 3.97
N ASN A 156 15.39 -15.09 3.07
CA ASN A 156 15.69 -14.71 1.70
C ASN A 156 15.38 -13.23 1.54
N CYS A 157 16.26 -12.51 0.86
CA CYS A 157 15.94 -11.16 0.40
C CYS A 157 14.73 -11.24 -0.54
N ALA A 158 13.95 -10.16 -0.54
CA ALA A 158 13.02 -9.94 -1.63
C ALA A 158 13.82 -9.91 -2.94
N ASN A 159 13.39 -10.67 -3.94
CA ASN A 159 13.78 -10.45 -5.31
C ASN A 159 13.32 -9.03 -5.72
N THR A 160 13.94 -8.43 -6.75
CA THR A 160 13.64 -7.03 -7.11
C THR A 160 12.13 -6.81 -7.28
N SER A 161 11.58 -5.78 -6.63
CA SER A 161 10.20 -5.32 -6.91
C SER A 161 10.15 -4.77 -8.33
N THR A 162 9.21 -5.22 -9.14
CA THR A 162 9.03 -4.75 -10.53
C THR A 162 8.10 -3.54 -10.63
#